data_AF-A0A2T2UFE2-F1
#
_entry.id   AF-A0A2T2UFE2-F1
#
_cell.length_a   1.000
_cell.length_b   1.000
_cell.length_c   1.000
_cell.angle_alpha   90.00
_cell.angle_beta   90.00
_cell.angle_gamma   90.00
#
_symmetry.space_group_name_H-M   'P 1'
#
loop_
_entity.id
_entity.type
_entity.pdbx_description
1 polymer ?
#
loop_
_entity_poly.entity_id
_entity_poly.type
_entity_poly.pdbx_seq_one_letter_code
_entity_poly.pdbx_strand_id
1 'polypeptide(L)'
;EHLALEAPEASDGTTATVVGRAFKGHDITYRVCCQGNEYLVHTHNRHLYEPGDTVAVRPLEPAVVLESRSTPAEAPSGATSEPELEE
;
A
#
# COMPACT_ATOMS: atom_id res chain seq x y z
N GLU A 1 -0.96 -4.30 1.59
CA GLU A 1 -0.05 -5.26 2.23
C GLU A 1 1.36 -4.71 2.45
N HIS A 2 1.78 -3.62 1.78
CA HIS A 2 3.11 -3.02 1.98
C HIS A 2 3.15 -1.83 2.94
N LEU A 3 1.99 -1.30 3.33
CA LEU A 3 1.86 -0.14 4.22
C LEU A 3 1.10 -0.55 5.48
N ALA A 4 1.49 0.02 6.62
CA ALA A 4 0.77 -0.09 7.88
C ALA A 4 0.39 1.28 8.43
N LEU A 5 -0.68 1.30 9.23
CA LEU A 5 -1.09 2.46 10.03
C LEU A 5 -0.67 2.24 11.48
N GLU A 6 -0.09 3.26 12.09
CA GLU A 6 0.29 3.29 13.49
C GLU A 6 -0.18 4.59 14.15
N ALA A 7 -0.17 4.62 15.49
CA ALA A 7 -0.38 5.86 16.21
C ALA A 7 0.74 6.87 15.84
N PRO A 8 0.42 8.15 15.68
CA PRO A 8 1.38 9.15 15.21
C PRO A 8 2.61 9.30 16.13
N GLU A 9 2.44 9.05 17.43
CA GLU A 9 3.52 9.10 18.43
C GLU A 9 4.39 7.84 18.48
N ALA A 10 3.98 6.76 17.80
CA ALA A 10 4.62 5.45 17.92
C ALA A 10 5.67 5.19 16.83
N SER A 11 5.83 6.08 15.86
CA SER A 11 6.57 5.80 14.63
C SER A 11 7.09 7.08 13.96
N ASP A 12 8.28 7.02 13.36
CA ASP A 12 8.80 8.02 12.42
C ASP A 12 8.18 7.91 11.02
N GLY A 13 7.00 7.28 10.93
CA GLY A 13 6.23 7.16 9.70
C GLY A 13 5.74 8.52 9.19
N THR A 14 5.33 8.57 7.93
CA THR A 14 4.78 9.80 7.35
C THR A 14 3.39 10.05 7.91
N THR A 15 3.16 11.23 8.49
CA THR A 15 1.85 11.60 9.02
C THR A 15 0.82 11.70 7.90
N ALA A 16 -0.34 11.11 8.14
CA ALA A 16 -1.49 11.13 7.23
C ALA A 16 -2.80 11.29 8.01
N THR A 17 -3.85 11.68 7.32
CA THR A 17 -5.22 11.72 7.86
C THR A 17 -6.05 10.63 7.22
N VAL A 18 -6.78 9.86 8.02
CA VAL A 18 -7.75 8.89 7.49
C VAL A 18 -8.91 9.65 6.85
N VAL A 19 -9.17 9.42 5.56
CA VAL A 19 -10.28 10.05 4.83
C VAL A 19 -11.45 9.10 4.59
N GLY A 20 -11.22 7.80 4.75
CA GLY A 20 -12.26 6.80 4.60
C GLY A 20 -11.82 5.42 5.05
N ARG A 21 -12.80 4.56 5.29
CA ARG A 21 -12.58 3.14 5.59
C ARG A 21 -13.65 2.29 4.91
N ALA A 22 -13.25 1.11 4.45
CA ALA A 22 -14.15 0.12 3.85
C ALA A 22 -13.87 -1.26 4.45
N PHE A 23 -14.95 -2.00 4.74
CA PHE A 23 -14.87 -3.36 5.24
C PHE A 23 -15.13 -4.34 4.11
N LYS A 24 -14.25 -5.32 3.94
CA LYS A 24 -14.46 -6.44 3.01
C LYS A 24 -14.24 -7.74 3.75
N GLY A 25 -15.33 -8.31 4.28
CA GLY A 25 -15.28 -9.50 5.12
C GLY A 25 -14.52 -9.23 6.41
N HIS A 26 -13.34 -9.84 6.58
CA HIS A 26 -12.51 -9.67 7.77
C HIS A 26 -11.45 -8.58 7.58
N ASP A 27 -11.26 -8.00 6.39
CA ASP A 27 -10.22 -7.01 6.15
C ASP A 27 -10.78 -5.59 6.16
N ILE A 28 -9.99 -4.67 6.69
CA ILE A 28 -10.26 -3.23 6.64
C ILE A 28 -9.27 -2.58 5.69
N THR A 29 -9.82 -1.84 4.73
CA THR A 29 -9.04 -0.98 3.83
C THR A 29 -9.26 0.47 4.23
N TYR A 30 -8.16 1.17 4.53
CA TYR A 30 -8.17 2.59 4.82
C TYR A 30 -7.77 3.39 3.58
N ARG A 31 -8.47 4.49 3.34
CA ARG A 31 -7.99 5.58 2.50
C ARG A 31 -7.39 6.63 3.41
N VAL A 32 -6.14 7.01 3.15
CA VAL A 32 -5.43 8.04 3.90
C VAL A 32 -4.92 9.12 2.95
N CYS A 33 -4.96 10.37 3.40
CA CYS A 33 -4.40 11.51 2.68
C CYS A 33 -3.07 11.90 3.33
N CYS A 34 -2.02 11.93 2.53
CA CYS A 34 -0.68 12.32 2.92
C CYS A 34 -0.15 13.33 1.90
N GLN A 35 0.17 14.54 2.36
CA GLN A 35 0.69 15.63 1.51
C GLN A 35 -0.18 15.90 0.26
N GLY A 36 -1.50 15.76 0.38
CA GLY A 36 -2.44 15.95 -0.73
C GLY A 36 -2.60 14.75 -1.67
N ASN A 37 -1.85 13.67 -1.47
CA ASN A 37 -2.00 12.42 -2.20
C ASN A 37 -2.79 11.40 -1.39
N GLU A 38 -3.63 10.62 -2.05
CA GLU A 38 -4.39 9.56 -1.41
C GLU A 38 -3.74 8.19 -1.62
N TYR A 39 -3.72 7.40 -0.54
CA TYR A 39 -3.18 6.05 -0.53
C TYR A 39 -4.17 5.05 0.05
N LEU A 40 -4.12 3.82 -0.45
CA LEU A 40 -4.85 2.69 0.10
C LEU A 40 -3.94 1.88 1.02
N VAL A 41 -4.34 1.77 2.28
CA VAL A 41 -3.62 1.01 3.29
C VAL A 41 -4.48 -0.15 3.74
N HIS A 42 -3.94 -1.35 3.54
CA HIS A 42 -4.54 -2.60 4.02
C HIS A 42 -3.74 -3.02 5.24
N THR A 43 -4.37 -3.00 6.41
CA THR A 43 -3.71 -3.30 7.68
C THR A 43 -4.59 -4.21 8.53
N HIS A 44 -4.00 -4.88 9.52
CA HIS A 44 -4.73 -5.76 10.41
C HIS A 44 -5.71 -4.99 11.30
N ASN A 45 -6.89 -5.56 11.55
CA ASN A 45 -8.00 -4.94 12.28
C ASN A 45 -7.77 -4.84 13.81
N ARG A 46 -6.53 -4.97 14.25
CA ARG A 46 -6.17 -4.89 15.69
C ARG A 46 -6.31 -3.47 16.22
N HIS A 47 -6.18 -2.49 15.33
CA HIS A 47 -6.42 -1.08 15.62
C HIS A 47 -7.45 -0.53 14.63
N LEU A 48 -8.44 0.16 15.16
CA LEU A 48 -9.51 0.79 14.39
C LEU A 48 -9.27 2.28 14.37
N TYR A 49 -9.32 2.85 13.16
CA TYR A 49 -9.26 4.28 12.93
C TYR A 49 -10.56 4.76 12.29
N GLU A 50 -10.89 6.01 12.53
CA GLU A 50 -12.05 6.70 11.99
C GLU A 50 -11.61 7.78 10.98
N PRO A 51 -12.47 8.13 10.00
CA PRO A 51 -12.23 9.30 9.17
C PRO A 51 -12.03 10.56 10.03
N GLY A 52 -10.96 11.30 9.76
CA GLY A 52 -10.51 12.45 10.55
C GLY A 52 -9.33 12.15 11.48
N ASP A 53 -9.05 10.87 11.77
CA ASP A 53 -7.93 10.51 12.63
C ASP A 53 -6.58 10.80 11.96
N THR A 54 -5.64 11.32 12.75
CA THR A 54 -4.24 11.46 12.37
C THR A 54 -3.48 10.17 12.71
N VAL A 55 -2.77 9.63 11.73
CA VAL A 55 -2.04 8.37 11.81
C VAL A 55 -0.64 8.50 11.21
N ALA A 56 0.28 7.62 11.58
CA ALA A 56 1.55 7.46 10.88
C ALA A 56 1.44 6.32 9.86
N VAL A 57 1.85 6.58 8.62
CA VAL A 57 1.93 5.60 7.53
C VAL A 57 3.38 5.19 7.35
N ARG A 58 3.66 3.88 7.40
CA ARG A 58 5.01 3.38 7.13
C ARG A 58 5.01 2.17 6.20
N PRO A 59 6.07 1.99 5.39
CA PRO A 59 6.31 0.74 4.70
C PRO A 59 6.61 -0.38 5.71
N LEU A 60 6.12 -1.57 5.41
CA LEU A 60 6.43 -2.80 6.17
C LEU A 60 7.76 -3.42 5.71
N GLU A 61 8.10 -3.24 4.44
CA GLU A 61 9.27 -3.82 3.80
C GLU A 61 9.87 -2.80 2.83
N PRO A 62 11.19 -2.82 2.56
CA PRO A 62 11.78 -2.00 1.52
C PRO A 62 11.13 -2.32 0.16
N ALA A 63 10.73 -1.29 -0.57
CA ALA A 63 10.17 -1.42 -1.91
C ALA A 63 11.00 -0.62 -2.92
N VAL A 64 11.17 -1.16 -4.12
CA VAL A 64 11.76 -0.45 -5.25
C VAL A 64 10.66 0.33 -5.96
N VAL A 65 10.81 1.65 -6.03
CA VAL A 65 9.94 2.50 -6.85
C VAL A 65 10.51 2.51 -8.27
N LEU A 66 9.78 1.92 -9.22
CA LEU A 66 10.13 1.98 -10.64
C LEU A 66 9.46 3.21 -11.24
N GLU A 67 10.24 4.21 -11.62
CA GLU A 67 9.73 5.36 -12.39
C GLU A 67 9.48 4.93 -13.83
N SER A 68 8.21 4.71 -14.20
CA SER A 68 7.85 4.51 -15.60
C SER A 68 7.98 5.84 -16.34
N ARG A 69 9.10 6.07 -17.04
CA ARG A 69 9.09 7.01 -18.15
C ARG A 69 8.13 6.44 -19.18
N SER A 70 7.02 7.12 -19.45
CA SER A 70 6.09 6.73 -20.51
C SER A 70 6.76 6.87 -21.87
N THR A 71 7.59 5.90 -22.23
CA THR A 71 7.82 5.50 -23.61
C THR A 71 7.11 4.16 -23.78
N PRO A 72 6.10 4.04 -24.65
CA PRO A 72 5.40 2.79 -24.88
C PRO A 72 6.31 1.87 -25.70
N ALA A 73 7.26 1.23 -25.04
CA ALA A 73 8.01 0.10 -25.57
C ALA A 73 8.59 -0.67 -24.39
N GLU A 74 8.29 -1.97 -24.37
CA GLU A 74 8.81 -2.96 -23.44
C GLU A 74 8.13 -3.02 -22.06
N ALA A 75 7.00 -3.74 -22.02
CA ALA A 75 6.58 -4.41 -20.80
C ALA A 75 7.70 -5.38 -20.36
N PRO A 76 8.04 -5.46 -19.06
CA PRO A 76 9.02 -6.44 -18.60
C PRO A 76 8.45 -7.84 -18.86
N SER A 77 9.14 -8.59 -19.73
CA SER A 77 8.83 -9.98 -20.06
C SER A 77 9.13 -10.88 -18.84
N GLY A 78 8.20 -10.88 -17.89
CA GLY A 78 8.17 -11.78 -16.73
C GLY A 78 7.31 -13.03 -16.97
N ALA A 79 7.21 -13.50 -18.22
CA ALA A 79 6.61 -14.80 -18.53
C ALA A 79 7.73 -15.81 -18.67
N THR A 80 7.98 -16.60 -17.62
CA THR A 80 8.73 -17.84 -17.72
C THR A 80 8.06 -18.69 -18.80
N SER A 81 8.71 -18.88 -19.94
CA SER A 81 8.24 -19.87 -20.92
C SER A 81 8.38 -21.25 -20.27
N GLU A 82 7.26 -21.96 -20.14
CA GLU A 82 7.21 -23.35 -19.68
C GLU A 82 8.14 -24.20 -20.58
N PRO A 83 8.98 -25.09 -20.03
CA PRO A 83 9.76 -26.00 -20.87
C PRO A 83 8.82 -27.02 -21.51
N GLU A 84 8.81 -27.09 -22.84
CA GLU A 84 8.17 -28.15 -23.61
C GLU A 84 8.79 -29.50 -23.22
N LEU A 85 7.94 -30.46 -22.84
CA LEU A 85 8.30 -31.86 -22.64
C LEU A 85 8.59 -32.48 -24.02
N GLU A 86 9.83 -32.89 -24.29
CA GLU A 86 10.15 -33.76 -25.42
C GLU A 86 9.96 -35.24 -25.00
N GLU A 87 9.22 -36.00 -25.81
CA GLU A 87 9.00 -37.46 -25.71
C GLU A 87 10.21 -38.30 -26.14
#